data_AF-A0A235IF33-F1
#
_entry.id   AF-A0A235IF33-F1
#
_cell.length_a   1.000
_cell.length_b   1.000
_cell.length_c   1.000
_cell.angle_alpha   90.00
_cell.angle_beta   90.00
_cell.angle_gamma   90.00
#
_symmetry.space_group_name_H-M   'P 1'
#
loop_
_entity.id
_entity.type
_entity.pdbx_description
1 polymer ?
#
loop_
_entity_poly.entity_id
_entity_poly.type
_entity_poly.pdbx_seq_one_letter_code
_entity_poly.pdbx_strand_id
1 'polypeptide(L)' 'MNTNLEEFSYLWEDSDWALLKFNASPSEKEPRYAIVNTKTKHGLLVSDDTLYQDLKETMRKKGVRIVSGL' A
#
# COMPACT_ATOMS: atom_id res chain seq x y z
N MET A 1 -15.62 4.47 4.92
CA MET A 1 -15.93 3.28 4.10
C MET A 1 -15.29 2.11 4.80
N ASN A 2 -16.03 1.04 5.13
CA ASN A 2 -15.44 -0.20 5.63
C ASN A 2 -14.82 -0.92 4.43
N THR A 3 -13.61 -0.55 4.07
CA THR A 3 -12.90 -1.21 2.98
C THR A 3 -12.47 -2.58 3.49
N ASN A 4 -13.09 -3.65 2.96
CA ASN A 4 -12.81 -5.02 3.39
C ASN A 4 -11.45 -5.45 2.81
N LEU A 5 -10.54 -5.89 3.68
CA LEU A 5 -9.19 -6.35 3.33
C LEU A 5 -9.20 -7.44 2.24
N GLU A 6 -10.28 -8.23 2.15
CA GLU A 6 -10.47 -9.28 1.15
C GLU A 6 -10.45 -8.77 -0.30
N GLU A 7 -10.88 -7.52 -0.53
CA GLU A 7 -10.86 -6.90 -1.86
C GLU A 7 -9.43 -6.74 -2.40
N PHE A 8 -8.42 -6.77 -1.52
CA PHE A 8 -7.01 -6.64 -1.84
C PHE A 8 -6.27 -7.98 -1.91
N SER A 9 -7.00 -9.10 -1.90
CA SER A 9 -6.40 -10.43 -1.87
C SER A 9 -5.41 -10.73 -2.99
N TYR A 10 -5.64 -10.14 -4.18
CA TYR A 10 -4.76 -10.23 -5.34
C TYR A 10 -3.35 -9.67 -5.10
N LEU A 11 -3.15 -8.81 -4.09
CA LEU A 11 -1.84 -8.27 -3.73
C LEU A 11 -0.90 -9.31 -3.12
N TRP A 12 -1.44 -10.43 -2.63
CA TRP A 12 -0.68 -11.47 -1.94
C TRP A 12 -0.20 -12.57 -2.89
N GLU A 13 -0.82 -12.70 -4.06
CA GLU A 13 -0.60 -13.81 -4.97
C GLU A 13 0.67 -13.61 -5.82
N ASP A 14 1.00 -12.34 -6.11
CA ASP A 14 2.18 -11.96 -6.88
C ASP A 14 3.20 -11.20 -6.01
N SER A 15 4.49 -11.55 -6.12
CA SER A 15 5.58 -10.86 -5.41
C SER A 15 5.91 -9.46 -5.94
N ASP A 16 5.22 -9.02 -6.99
CA ASP A 16 5.55 -7.82 -7.74
C ASP A 16 4.91 -6.55 -7.15
N TRP A 17 4.18 -6.66 -6.03
CA TRP A 17 3.54 -5.52 -5.37
C TRP A 17 4.48 -4.80 -4.40
N ALA A 18 4.34 -3.48 -4.33
CA ALA A 18 5.03 -2.64 -3.36
C ALA A 18 4.07 -1.66 -2.70
N LEU A 19 4.30 -1.42 -1.41
CA LEU A 19 3.56 -0.44 -0.63
C LEU A 19 4.45 0.79 -0.39
N LEU A 20 3.94 1.95 -0.79
CA LEU A 20 4.60 3.25 -0.70
C LEU A 20 3.88 4.15 0.29
N LYS A 21 4.66 4.86 1.11
CA LYS A 21 4.22 5.99 1.94
C LYS A 21 4.97 7.23 1.48
N PHE A 22 4.25 8.30 1.18
CA PHE A 22 4.85 9.57 0.73
C PHE A 22 4.01 10.77 1.14
N ASN A 23 4.63 11.92 1.29
CA ASN A 23 3.95 13.21 1.43
C ASN A 23 4.02 13.92 0.07
N ALA A 24 2.90 14.38 -0.48
CA ALA A 24 2.90 15.04 -1.80
C ALA A 24 3.54 16.43 -1.74
N SER A 25 3.63 17.02 -0.55
CA SER A 25 4.39 18.26 -0.30
C SER A 25 5.02 18.25 1.09
N PRO A 26 6.11 19.02 1.32
CA PRO A 26 6.69 19.19 2.66
C PRO A 26 5.73 19.79 3.70
N SER A 27 4.69 20.51 3.23
CA SER A 27 3.65 21.11 4.07
C SER A 27 2.48 20.18 4.40
N GLU A 28 2.42 19.00 3.78
CA GLU A 28 1.36 18.03 4.03
C GLU A 28 1.61 17.33 5.36
N LYS A 29 0.66 17.47 6.31
CA LYS A 29 0.76 16.85 7.63
C LYS A 29 0.43 15.36 7.59
N GLU A 30 -0.51 14.99 6.73
CA GLU A 30 -0.99 13.62 6.61
C GLU A 30 -0.32 12.93 5.41
N PRO A 31 0.30 11.77 5.60
CA PRO A 31 0.90 11.01 4.52
C PRO A 31 -0.16 10.42 3.58
N ARG A 32 0.25 10.20 2.33
CA ARG A 32 -0.51 9.41 1.36
C ARG A 32 0.13 8.06 1.17
N TYR A 33 -0.69 7.10 0.75
CA TYR A 33 -0.23 5.75 0.50
C TYR A 33 -0.56 5.31 -0.91
N ALA A 34 0.35 4.55 -1.52
CA ALA A 34 0.12 3.92 -2.80
C ALA A 34 0.51 2.44 -2.74
N ILE A 35 -0.32 1.60 -3.35
CA ILE A 35 -0.01 0.21 -3.65
C ILE A 35 0.31 0.16 -5.13
N VAL A 36 1.49 -0.32 -5.51
CA VAL A 36 1.92 -0.34 -6.90
C VAL A 36 2.40 -1.71 -7.33
N ASN A 37 2.01 -2.14 -8.52
CA ASN A 37 2.58 -3.30 -9.17
C ASN A 37 3.85 -2.85 -9.92
N THR A 38 4.99 -3.35 -9.51
CA THR A 38 6.30 -2.97 -10.06
C THR A 38 6.52 -3.45 -11.50
N LYS A 39 5.74 -4.42 -11.97
CA LYS A 39 5.80 -4.98 -13.33
C LYS A 39 4.84 -4.30 -14.30
N THR A 40 3.58 -4.14 -13.92
CA THR A 40 2.54 -3.56 -14.79
C THR A 40 2.41 -2.05 -14.65
N LYS A 41 3.02 -1.45 -13.62
CA LYS A 41 2.91 -0.03 -13.25
C LYS A 41 1.49 0.40 -12.86
N HIS A 42 0.59 -0.54 -12.62
CA HIS A 42 -0.71 -0.24 -12.04
C HIS A 42 -0.56 0.18 -10.58
N GLY A 43 -1.35 1.15 -10.15
CA GLY A 43 -1.31 1.66 -8.80
C GLY A 43 -2.69 1.99 -8.26
N LEU A 44 -2.84 1.84 -6.94
CA LEU A 44 -4.02 2.22 -6.20
C LEU A 44 -3.61 3.16 -5.07
N LEU A 45 -4.34 4.27 -4.92
CA LEU A 45 -4.13 5.23 -3.83
C LEU A 45 -5.00 4.81 -2.64
N VAL A 46 -4.37 4.75 -1.47
CA VAL A 46 -5.05 4.50 -0.19
C VAL A 46 -4.95 5.78 0.63
N SER A 47 -6.10 6.29 1.07
CA SER A 47 -6.20 7.49 1.91
C SER A 47 -6.60 7.18 3.35
N ASP A 48 -6.82 5.90 3.67
CA ASP A 48 -7.22 5.44 5.00
C ASP A 48 -6.01 4.80 5.70
N ASP A 49 -5.57 5.44 6.79
CA ASP A 49 -4.45 5.00 7.63
C ASP A 49 -4.65 3.59 8.19
N THR A 50 -5.88 3.25 8.59
CA THR A 50 -6.19 1.96 9.22
C THR A 50 -6.05 0.87 8.18
N LEU A 51 -6.67 1.06 7.01
CA LEU A 51 -6.55 0.14 5.89
C LEU A 51 -5.09 -0.04 5.47
N TYR A 52 -4.32 1.06 5.42
CA TYR A 52 -2.90 0.99 5.10
C TYR A 52 -2.12 0.12 6.09
N GLN A 53 -2.37 0.23 7.40
CA GLN A 53 -1.70 -0.64 8.38
C GLN A 53 -2.09 -2.10 8.20
N ASP A 54 -3.37 -2.40 7.99
CA ASP A 54 -3.85 -3.76 7.78
C ASP A 54 -3.24 -4.41 6.52
N LEU A 55 -3.17 -3.64 5.42
CA LEU A 55 -2.50 -4.04 4.19
C LEU A 55 -1.02 -4.28 4.44
N LYS A 56 -0.33 -3.36 5.11
CA LYS A 56 1.10 -3.47 5.41
C LYS A 56 1.42 -4.73 6.22
N GLU A 57 0.64 -5.02 7.26
CA GLU A 57 0.82 -6.23 8.06
C GLU A 57 0.60 -7.50 7.25
N THR A 58 -0.45 -7.52 6.43
CA THR A 58 -0.82 -8.67 5.61
C THR A 58 0.22 -8.92 4.52
N MET A 59 0.64 -7.88 3.81
CA MET A 59 1.72 -7.90 2.81
C MET A 59 3.03 -8.41 3.43
N ARG A 60 3.39 -7.94 4.63
CA ARG A 60 4.58 -8.42 5.35
C ARG A 60 4.49 -9.91 5.69
N LYS A 61 3.34 -10.38 6.19
CA LYS A 61 3.11 -11.81 6.48
C LYS A 61 3.19 -12.67 5.21
N LYS A 62 2.87 -12.10 4.05
CA LYS A 62 2.89 -12.76 2.74
C LYS A 62 4.21 -12.60 1.98
N GLY A 63 5.21 -11.91 2.55
CA GLY A 63 6.53 -11.74 1.94
C GLY A 63 6.61 -10.67 0.85
N VAL A 64 5.61 -9.79 0.75
CA VAL A 64 5.57 -8.71 -0.24
C VAL A 64 6.51 -7.58 0.18
N ARG A 65 7.20 -6.98 -0.80
CA ARG A 65 8.21 -5.94 -0.54
C ARG A 65 7.55 -4.63 -0.13
N ILE A 66 7.90 -4.12 1.05
CA ILE A 66 7.43 -2.80 1.52
C ILE A 66 8.55 -1.78 1.27
N VAL A 67 8.24 -0.68 0.59
CA VAL A 67 9.19 0.40 0.31
C VAL A 67 8.65 1.68 0.96
N SER A 68 9.11 1.97 2.18
CA SER A 68 8.85 3.26 2.83
C SER A 68 9.88 4.29 2.36
N GLY A 69 9.42 5.35 1.70
CA GLY A 69 10.24 6.53 1.44
C GLY A 69 10.52 7.29 2.75
N LEU A 70 11.70 7.90 2.83
CA LEU A 70 12.13 8.82 3.88
C LEU A 70 11.41 10.17 3.76
#